data_AF-A0A2M7ZUH8-F1
#
_entry.id   AF-A0A2M7ZUH8-F1
#
_cell.length_a   1.000
_cell.length_b   1.000
_cell.length_c   1.000
_cell.angle_alpha   90.00
_cell.angle_beta   90.00
_cell.angle_gamma   90.00
#
_symmetry.space_group_name_H-M   'P 1'
#
loop_
_entity.id
_entity.type
_entity.pdbx_description
1 polymer ?
#
loop_
_entity_poly.entity_id
_entity_poly.type
_entity_poly.pdbx_seq_one_letter_code
_entity_poly.pdbx_strand_id
1 'polypeptide(L)'
;MITIDQKAVSRKHSISVGFFFKNAKNKFSLKLYSDESGFEKTIYDQNLHRPGLALAGFVETFSYARVQVFGNTEMRYLAQLSDDKKRETIERIFQFTLPCIIL
;
A
#
# COMPACT_ATOMS: atom_id res chain seq x y z
N MET A 1 -42.68 5.30 0.23
CA MET A 1 -41.60 5.43 -0.76
C MET A 1 -40.41 6.04 -0.04
N ILE A 2 -39.34 5.27 0.18
CA ILE A 2 -38.15 5.77 0.87
C ILE A 2 -37.31 6.50 -0.17
N THR A 3 -37.18 7.82 -0.02
CA THR A 3 -36.34 8.64 -0.88
C THR A 3 -34.89 8.40 -0.50
N ILE A 4 -34.15 7.67 -1.35
CA ILE A 4 -32.71 7.47 -1.18
C ILE A 4 -32.03 8.74 -1.72
N ASP A 5 -31.48 9.54 -0.81
CA ASP A 5 -30.71 10.73 -1.14
C ASP A 5 -29.38 10.33 -1.78
N GLN A 6 -29.29 10.47 -3.11
CA GLN A 6 -28.09 10.15 -3.89
C GLN A 6 -26.91 11.10 -3.62
N LYS A 7 -27.07 12.15 -2.79
CA LYS A 7 -25.96 13.04 -2.41
C LYS A 7 -25.08 12.52 -1.26
N ALA A 8 -25.47 11.45 -0.56
CA ALA A 8 -24.76 10.99 0.62
C ALA A 8 -23.47 10.19 0.34
N VAL A 9 -23.19 9.81 -0.91
CA VAL A 9 -22.03 8.98 -1.26
C VAL A 9 -21.37 9.46 -2.55
N SER A 10 -20.77 10.66 -2.53
CA SER A 10 -19.73 10.98 -3.51
C SER A 10 -18.47 10.16 -3.19
N ARG A 11 -18.49 8.87 -3.50
CA ARG A 11 -17.29 8.02 -3.41
C ARG A 11 -16.32 8.54 -4.47
N LYS A 12 -15.21 9.15 -4.05
CA LYS A 12 -14.14 9.50 -4.99
C LYS A 12 -13.67 8.22 -5.68
N HIS A 13 -13.65 8.21 -7.01
CA HIS A 13 -13.19 7.08 -7.81
C HIS A 13 -11.72 6.73 -7.54
N SER A 14 -10.93 7.72 -7.11
CA SER A 14 -9.55 7.54 -6.67
C SER A 14 -9.09 8.69 -5.77
N ILE A 15 -7.99 8.51 -5.06
CA ILE A 15 -7.32 9.55 -4.27
C ILE A 15 -5.81 9.51 -4.51
N SER A 16 -5.11 10.64 -4.36
CA SER A 16 -3.65 10.62 -4.38
C SER A 16 -3.06 10.12 -3.07
N VAL A 17 -1.84 9.60 -3.11
CA VAL A 17 -1.08 9.19 -1.91
C VAL A 17 -0.88 10.38 -0.97
N GLY A 18 -0.59 11.58 -1.50
CA GLY A 18 -0.48 12.79 -0.70
C GLY A 18 -1.77 13.16 0.02
N PHE A 19 -2.92 13.03 -0.65
CA PHE A 19 -4.23 13.22 -0.02
C PHE A 19 -4.47 12.17 1.07
N PHE A 20 -4.19 10.90 0.80
CA PHE A 20 -4.29 9.83 1.79
C PHE A 20 -3.44 10.13 3.02
N PHE A 21 -2.15 10.43 2.84
CA PHE A 21 -1.22 10.71 3.93
C PHE A 21 -1.69 11.90 4.77
N LYS A 22 -2.08 13.02 4.16
CA LYS A 22 -2.57 14.21 4.88
C LYS A 22 -3.76 13.90 5.80
N ASN A 23 -4.69 13.06 5.36
CA ASN A 23 -5.89 12.71 6.13
C ASN A 23 -5.65 11.59 7.14
N ALA A 24 -4.71 10.68 6.86
CA ALA A 24 -4.41 9.53 7.71
C ALA A 24 -3.34 9.83 8.78
N LYS A 25 -2.44 10.79 8.52
CA LYS A 25 -1.27 11.12 9.36
C LYS A 25 -1.63 11.31 10.82
N ASN A 26 -2.56 12.21 11.13
CA ASN A 26 -2.91 12.53 12.51
C ASN A 26 -3.78 11.45 13.16
N LYS A 27 -4.60 10.75 12.37
CA LYS A 27 -5.53 9.73 12.86
C LYS A 27 -4.82 8.44 13.26
N PHE A 28 -3.74 8.09 12.55
CA PHE A 28 -3.01 6.84 12.74
C PHE A 28 -1.54 7.07 13.11
N SER A 29 -1.17 8.32 13.44
CA SER A 29 0.19 8.72 13.77
C SER A 29 1.22 8.30 12.72
N LEU A 30 0.86 8.38 11.43
CA LEU A 30 1.76 7.96 10.35
C LEU A 30 2.95 8.90 10.24
N LYS A 31 4.13 8.33 10.04
CA LYS A 31 5.35 9.07 9.74
C LYS A 31 5.76 8.81 8.29
N LEU A 32 6.13 9.86 7.59
CA LEU A 32 6.72 9.73 6.26
C LEU A 32 8.16 9.22 6.42
N TYR A 33 8.48 8.10 5.76
CA TYR A 33 9.82 7.49 5.79
C TYR A 33 10.66 7.86 4.56
N SER A 34 10.02 8.13 3.42
CA SER A 34 10.63 8.63 2.19
C SER A 34 10.52 10.16 2.08
N ASP A 35 10.86 10.72 0.93
CA ASP A 35 10.43 12.07 0.54
C ASP A 35 8.98 12.05 0.00
N GLU A 36 8.52 13.20 -0.48
CA GLU A 36 7.17 13.39 -1.05
C GLU A 36 7.07 13.01 -2.53
N SER A 37 8.12 12.43 -3.14
CA SER A 37 8.20 12.19 -4.59
C SER A 37 7.21 11.17 -5.14
N GLY A 38 6.42 10.53 -4.27
CA GLY A 38 5.39 9.57 -4.65
C GLY A 38 3.97 10.05 -4.33
N PHE A 39 3.79 11.31 -3.92
CA PHE A 39 2.50 11.81 -3.46
C PHE A 39 1.49 12.01 -4.60
N GLU A 40 1.96 12.17 -5.84
CA GLU A 40 1.13 12.24 -7.05
C GLU A 40 0.59 10.88 -7.51
N LYS A 41 1.14 9.77 -6.99
CA LYS A 41 0.63 8.43 -7.29
C LYS A 41 -0.82 8.30 -6.83
N THR A 42 -1.59 7.52 -7.59
CA THR A 42 -3.04 7.39 -7.39
C THR A 42 -3.40 6.03 -6.77
N ILE A 43 -4.25 6.08 -5.75
CA ILE A 43 -4.88 4.92 -5.10
C ILE A 43 -6.29 4.78 -5.68
N TYR A 44 -6.52 3.70 -6.41
CA TYR A 44 -7.81 3.38 -7.03
C TYR A 44 -8.64 2.40 -6.21
N ASP A 45 -7.98 1.49 -5.49
CA ASP A 45 -8.63 0.48 -4.66
C ASP A 45 -8.58 0.90 -3.19
N GLN A 46 -9.73 0.81 -2.52
CA GLN A 46 -9.87 1.06 -1.09
C GLN A 46 -9.34 -0.09 -0.22
N ASN A 47 -9.15 -1.27 -0.81
CA ASN A 47 -8.65 -2.44 -0.11
C ASN A 47 -7.12 -2.40 0.01
N LEU A 48 -6.65 -2.82 1.18
CA LEU A 48 -5.22 -3.01 1.46
C LEU A 48 -4.77 -4.37 0.95
N HIS A 49 -3.50 -4.47 0.57
CA HIS A 49 -2.88 -5.73 0.17
C HIS A 49 -1.69 -6.07 1.07
N ARG A 50 -1.58 -7.34 1.44
CA ARG A 50 -0.51 -7.87 2.29
C ARG A 50 0.36 -8.81 1.45
N PRO A 51 1.60 -8.42 1.11
CA PRO A 51 2.41 -9.10 0.09
C PRO A 51 3.09 -10.38 0.59
N GLY A 52 2.47 -11.19 1.46
CA GLY A 52 3.10 -12.37 2.04
C GLY A 52 3.60 -13.38 1.00
N LEU A 53 2.76 -13.75 0.03
CA LEU A 53 3.14 -14.67 -1.06
C LEU A 53 4.14 -14.03 -2.04
N ALA A 54 4.00 -12.74 -2.32
CA ALA A 54 4.92 -12.01 -3.20
C ALA A 54 6.33 -11.96 -2.59
N LEU A 55 6.44 -11.76 -1.28
CA LEU A 55 7.70 -11.85 -0.53
C LEU A 55 8.34 -13.24 -0.67
N ALA A 56 7.53 -14.29 -0.69
CA ALA A 56 7.97 -15.67 -0.83
C ALA A 56 8.37 -16.10 -2.25
N GLY A 57 8.15 -15.26 -3.28
CA GLY A 57 8.47 -15.59 -4.69
C GLY A 57 7.28 -15.66 -5.63
N PHE A 58 6.06 -15.72 -5.11
CA PHE A 58 4.85 -15.93 -5.91
C PHE A 58 4.21 -14.59 -6.28
N VAL A 59 4.57 -14.06 -7.46
CA VAL A 59 4.12 -12.73 -7.93
C VAL A 59 2.98 -12.78 -8.96
N GLU A 60 2.59 -13.96 -9.44
CA GLU A 60 1.55 -14.10 -10.48
C GLU A 60 0.20 -13.48 -10.09
N THR A 61 -0.17 -13.53 -8.81
CA THR A 61 -1.43 -12.98 -8.28
C THR A 61 -1.21 -11.70 -7.48
N PHE A 62 -0.04 -11.07 -7.61
CA PHE A 62 0.33 -9.92 -6.81
C PHE A 62 -0.51 -8.68 -7.15
N SER A 63 -1.37 -8.26 -6.22
CA SER A 63 -2.23 -7.07 -6.40
C SER A 63 -1.45 -5.77 -6.13
N TYR A 64 -0.46 -5.48 -6.96
CA TYR A 64 0.48 -4.36 -6.81
C TYR A 64 -0.17 -2.97 -6.85
N ALA A 65 -1.31 -2.82 -7.53
CA ALA A 65 -2.02 -1.55 -7.65
C ALA A 65 -2.68 -1.07 -6.34
N ARG A 66 -2.72 -1.92 -5.30
CA ARG A 66 -3.26 -1.60 -3.98
C ARG A 66 -2.19 -1.02 -3.06
N VAL A 67 -2.61 -0.32 -2.02
CA VAL A 67 -1.72 0.05 -0.90
C VAL A 67 -1.17 -1.21 -0.26
N GLN A 68 0.15 -1.33 -0.16
CA GLN A 68 0.82 -2.50 0.43
C GLN A 68 1.04 -2.28 1.92
N VAL A 69 0.78 -3.29 2.74
CA VAL A 69 0.98 -3.25 4.19
C VAL A 69 1.95 -4.35 4.61
N PHE A 70 3.05 -3.95 5.23
CA PHE A 70 4.06 -4.83 5.79
C PHE A 70 3.88 -4.86 7.30
N GLY A 71 3.02 -5.76 7.77
CA GLY A 71 2.81 -5.94 9.19
C GLY A 71 3.86 -6.86 9.82
N ASN A 72 3.54 -7.35 11.02
CA ASN A 72 4.44 -8.24 11.77
C ASN A 72 4.86 -9.49 10.99
N THR A 73 3.96 -10.10 10.22
CA THR A 73 4.28 -11.33 9.47
C THR A 73 5.29 -11.06 8.37
N GLU A 74 5.05 -10.01 7.58
CA GLU A 74 5.90 -9.59 6.48
C GLU A 74 7.29 -9.17 6.99
N MET A 75 7.33 -8.39 8.08
CA MET A 75 8.58 -7.96 8.71
C MET A 75 9.36 -9.11 9.33
N ARG A 76 8.69 -10.07 9.97
CA ARG A 76 9.34 -11.29 10.51
C ARG A 76 9.92 -12.16 9.41
N TYR A 77 9.21 -12.32 8.30
CA TYR A 77 9.72 -13.06 7.14
C TYR A 77 10.98 -12.39 6.58
N LEU A 78 10.95 -11.07 6.35
CA LEU A 78 12.12 -10.32 5.89
C LEU A 78 13.31 -10.41 6.86
N ALA A 79 13.06 -10.41 8.16
CA ALA A 79 14.09 -10.52 9.19
C ALA A 79 14.77 -11.91 9.23
N GLN A 80 14.13 -12.95 8.69
CA GLN A 80 14.68 -14.31 8.61
C GLN A 80 15.54 -14.53 7.36
N LEU A 81 15.47 -13.64 6.37
CA LEU A 81 16.26 -13.74 5.14
C LEU A 81 17.69 -13.23 5.37
N SER A 82 18.66 -13.83 4.66
CA SER A 82 19.98 -13.21 4.49
C SER A 82 19.84 -11.85 3.79
N ASP A 83 20.81 -10.96 3.98
CA ASP A 83 20.73 -9.61 3.41
C ASP A 83 20.64 -9.62 1.88
N ASP A 84 21.33 -10.54 1.21
CA ASP A 84 21.23 -10.71 -0.25
C ASP A 84 19.80 -11.10 -0.67
N LYS A 85 19.19 -12.09 -0.01
CA LYS A 85 17.82 -12.52 -0.32
C LYS A 85 16.79 -11.47 0.03
N LYS A 86 16.99 -10.75 1.13
CA LYS A 86 16.13 -9.63 1.54
C LYS A 86 16.14 -8.56 0.47
N ARG A 87 17.33 -8.20 -0.04
CA ARG A 87 17.49 -7.24 -1.13
C ARG A 87 16.79 -7.71 -2.40
N GLU A 88 17.05 -8.94 -2.84
CA GLU A 88 16.43 -9.54 -4.02
C GLU A 88 14.89 -9.53 -3.92
N THR A 89 14.35 -9.96 -2.78
CA THR A 89 12.90 -9.99 -2.54
C THR A 89 12.29 -8.59 -2.59
N ILE A 90 12.95 -7.60 -1.98
CA ILE A 90 12.47 -6.22 -1.99
C ILE A 90 12.56 -5.63 -3.40
N GLU A 91 13.67 -5.81 -4.11
CA GLU A 91 13.83 -5.37 -5.50
C GLU A 91 12.73 -5.95 -6.40
N ARG A 92 12.39 -7.23 -6.25
CA ARG A 92 11.28 -7.88 -6.97
C ARG A 92 9.93 -7.20 -6.73
N ILE A 93 9.65 -6.76 -5.50
CA ILE A 93 8.41 -6.05 -5.16
C ILE A 93 8.41 -4.65 -5.79
N PHE A 94 9.55 -3.96 -5.79
CA PHE A 94 9.69 -2.62 -6.34
C PHE A 94 9.78 -2.57 -7.88
N GLN A 95 9.88 -3.71 -8.56
CA GLN A 95 9.69 -3.79 -10.02
C GLN A 95 8.27 -3.40 -10.45
N PHE A 96 7.30 -3.51 -9.54
CA PHE A 96 5.92 -3.10 -9.80
C PHE A 96 5.69 -1.64 -9.41
N THR A 97 4.78 -0.97 -10.11
CA THR A 97 4.39 0.40 -9.76
C THR A 97 3.41 0.37 -8.58
N LEU A 98 3.96 0.41 -7.37
CA LEU A 98 3.20 0.47 -6.12
C LEU A 98 2.77 1.91 -5.82
N PRO A 99 1.54 2.14 -5.31
CA PRO A 99 1.11 3.46 -4.87
C PRO A 99 1.89 3.90 -3.63
N CYS A 100 1.85 3.12 -2.55
CA CYS A 100 2.64 3.33 -1.35
C CYS A 100 2.75 2.03 -0.52
N ILE A 101 3.68 2.04 0.44
CA ILE A 101 3.89 0.97 1.42
C ILE A 101 3.68 1.55 2.82
N ILE A 102 2.92 0.85 3.65
CA ILE A 102 2.77 1.12 5.08
C ILE A 102 3.54 0.04 5.85
N LEU A 103 4.38 0.48 6.79
CA LEU A 103 5.19 -0.36 7.68
C LEU A 103 4.60 -0.34 9.10
#